data_AF-A0A949TCB1-F1
#
_entry.id   AF-A0A949TCB1-F1
#
_cell.length_a   1.000
_cell.length_b   1.000
_cell.length_c   1.000
_cell.angle_alpha   90.00
_cell.angle_beta   90.00
_cell.angle_gamma   90.00
#
_symmetry.space_group_name_H-M   'P 1'
#
loop_
_entity.id
_entity.type
_entity.pdbx_description
1 polymer ?
#
loop_
_entity_poly.entity_id
_entity_poly.type
_entity_poly.pdbx_seq_one_letter_code
_entity_poly.pdbx_strand_id
1 'polypeptide(L)' 'MYTDRPYFEEDYCSYKLEYRDSILQRYIKFNDFVNKTFSDVIMYRFSFWTLENIYIIGETQSSDWVGMHIKSIFVYNP' A
#
# COMPACT_ATOMS: atom_id res chain seq x y z
N MET A 1 16.49 -8.42 0.56
CA MET A 1 15.17 -8.59 1.18
C MET A 1 14.84 -7.26 1.84
N TYR A 2 13.84 -6.53 1.33
CA TYR A 2 13.43 -5.25 1.94
C TYR A 2 12.67 -5.61 3.21
N THR A 3 13.19 -5.27 4.38
CA THR A 3 12.46 -5.44 5.64
C THR A 3 11.27 -4.49 5.62
N ASP A 4 10.08 -5.03 5.83
CA ASP A 4 8.87 -4.22 5.98
C ASP A 4 9.09 -3.24 7.12
N ARG A 5 9.08 -1.94 6.81
CA ARG A 5 9.09 -0.93 7.86
C ARG A 5 7.78 -1.07 8.64
N PRO A 6 7.80 -0.98 9.98
CA PRO A 6 6.59 -1.02 10.76
C PRO A 6 5.84 0.33 10.61
N TYR A 7 5.17 0.51 9.47
CA TYR A 7 4.44 1.73 9.12
C TYR A 7 3.36 2.12 10.14
N PHE A 8 2.96 1.18 11.00
CA PHE A 8 1.95 1.37 12.03
C PHE A 8 2.51 1.52 13.45
N GLU A 9 3.82 1.36 13.67
CA GLU A 9 4.43 1.42 15.00
C GLU A 9 5.09 2.77 15.29
N GLU A 10 5.59 3.47 14.27
CA GLU A 10 6.47 4.63 14.50
C GLU A 10 5.76 5.98 14.71
N ASP A 11 4.49 6.18 14.28
CA ASP A 11 3.88 7.53 14.34
C ASP A 11 2.34 7.60 14.54
N TYR A 12 1.71 6.50 14.99
CA TYR A 12 0.27 6.49 15.29
C TYR A 12 -0.06 6.61 16.79
N CYS A 13 0.92 6.94 17.63
CA CYS A 13 0.76 7.06 19.09
C CYS A 13 -0.15 8.21 19.56
N SER A 14 -0.81 8.96 18.67
CA SER A 14 -1.76 10.03 19.02
C SER A 14 -3.20 9.82 18.56
N TYR A 15 -3.48 8.79 17.75
CA TYR A 15 -4.84 8.51 17.28
C TYR A 15 -5.48 7.37 18.09
N LYS A 16 -6.74 7.57 18.52
CA LYS A 16 -7.53 6.60 19.31
C LYS A 16 -7.41 5.19 18.73
N LEU A 17 -7.21 4.18 19.59
CA LEU A 17 -7.05 2.76 19.23
C LEU A 17 -8.07 2.27 18.18
N GLU A 18 -9.33 2.72 18.28
CA GLU A 18 -10.41 2.40 17.34
C GLU A 18 -10.09 2.82 15.88
N TYR A 19 -9.39 3.94 15.68
CA TYR A 19 -8.99 4.42 14.36
C TYR A 19 -7.92 3.52 13.75
N ARG A 20 -6.93 3.11 14.55
CA ARG A 20 -5.89 2.15 14.15
C ARG A 20 -6.51 0.84 13.68
N ASP A 21 -7.43 0.28 14.47
CA ASP A 21 -8.09 -0.98 14.15
C ASP A 21 -8.90 -0.85 12.84
N SER A 22 -9.57 0.29 12.63
CA SER A 22 -10.30 0.54 11.39
C SER A 22 -9.40 0.59 10.15
N ILE A 23 -8.20 1.19 10.25
CA ILE A 23 -7.22 1.24 9.17
C ILE A 23 -6.67 -0.16 8.89
N LEU A 24 -6.31 -0.90 9.95
CA LEU A 24 -5.80 -2.26 9.82
C LEU A 24 -6.81 -3.17 9.12
N GLN A 25 -8.09 -3.08 9.49
CA GLN A 25 -9.16 -3.84 8.84
C GLN A 25 -9.32 -3.49 7.36
N ARG A 26 -9.15 -2.21 6.98
CA ARG A 26 -9.15 -1.81 5.57
C ARG A 26 -7.95 -2.37 4.81
N TYR A 27 -6.78 -2.38 5.44
CA TYR A 27 -5.57 -2.96 4.86
C TYR A 27 -5.71 -4.46 4.61
N ILE A 28 -6.20 -5.22 5.59
CA ILE A 28 -6.43 -6.66 5.46
C ILE A 28 -7.39 -6.96 4.31
N LYS A 29 -8.53 -6.25 4.23
CA LYS A 29 -9.50 -6.43 3.14
C LYS A 29 -8.92 -6.15 1.77
N PHE A 30 -8.11 -5.09 1.66
CA PHE A 30 -7.45 -4.76 0.40
C PHE A 30 -6.43 -5.84 -0.01
N ASN A 31 -5.60 -6.28 0.94
CA ASN A 31 -4.62 -7.32 0.70
C ASN A 31 -5.28 -8.65 0.28
N ASP A 32 -6.38 -9.04 0.94
CA ASP A 32 -7.15 -10.22 0.57
C ASP A 32 -7.74 -10.10 -0.85
N PHE A 33 -8.21 -8.92 -1.24
CA PHE A 33 -8.69 -8.67 -2.60
C PHE A 33 -7.59 -8.84 -3.63
N VAL A 34 -6.42 -8.23 -3.39
CA VAL A 34 -5.26 -8.29 -4.29
C VAL A 34 -4.80 -9.74 -4.47
N ASN A 35 -4.61 -10.48 -3.37
CA ASN A 35 -4.11 -11.86 -3.40
C ASN A 35 -5.11 -12.87 -3.98
N LYS A 36 -6.41 -12.56 -3.99
CA LYS A 36 -7.44 -13.41 -4.64
C LYS A 36 -7.60 -13.12 -6.12
N THR A 37 -7.40 -11.86 -6.51
CA THR A 37 -7.67 -11.41 -7.88
C THR A 37 -6.50 -11.71 -8.81
N PHE A 38 -5.28 -11.61 -8.31
CA PHE A 38 -4.06 -11.73 -9.10
C PHE A 38 -3.27 -12.98 -8.73
N SER A 39 -2.79 -13.70 -9.73
CA SER A 39 -1.92 -14.88 -9.55
C SER A 39 -0.50 -14.48 -9.16
N ASP A 40 0.02 -13.44 -9.79
CA ASP A 40 1.31 -12.83 -9.50
C ASP A 40 1.15 -11.32 -9.39
N VAL A 41 1.70 -10.73 -8.32
CA VAL A 41 1.62 -9.30 -8.03
C VAL A 41 3.02 -8.71 -7.97
N ILE A 42 3.23 -7.63 -8.72
CA ILE A 42 4.46 -6.84 -8.73
C ILE A 42 4.12 -5.44 -8.25
N MET A 43 4.92 -4.93 -7.31
CA MET A 43 4.81 -3.55 -6.83
C MET A 43 6.06 -2.76 -7.20
N TYR A 44 5.86 -1.62 -7.88
CA TYR A 44 6.89 -0.61 -8.10
C TYR A 44 6.61 0.61 -7.25
N ARG A 45 7.63 1.08 -6.52
CA ARG A 45 7.57 2.31 -5.74
C ARG A 45 8.61 3.30 -6.26
N PHE A 46 8.16 4.48 -6.64
CA PHE A 46 9.00 5.59 -7.06
C PHE A 46 8.78 6.78 -6.12
N SER A 47 9.82 7.15 -5.39
CA SER A 47 9.79 8.27 -4.45
C SER A 47 10.71 9.37 -4.97
N PHE A 48 10.15 10.58 -5.13
CA PHE A 48 10.84 11.76 -5.64
C PHE A 48 10.54 12.95 -4.75
N TRP A 49 11.49 13.39 -3.93
CA TRP A 49 11.39 14.59 -3.09
C TRP A 49 10.12 14.60 -2.23
N THR A 50 9.03 15.21 -2.72
CA THR A 50 7.72 15.37 -2.09
C THR A 50 6.62 14.49 -2.71
N LEU A 51 6.97 13.60 -3.62
CA LEU A 51 6.06 12.78 -4.41
C LEU A 51 6.37 11.30 -4.21
N GLU A 52 5.31 10.52 -4.04
CA GLU A 52 5.37 9.06 -4.08
C GLU A 52 4.37 8.53 -5.09
N ASN A 53 4.85 7.61 -5.93
CA ASN A 53 4.02 6.85 -6.87
C ASN A 53 4.23 5.37 -6.59
N ILE A 54 3.14 4.66 -6.33
CA ILE A 54 3.11 3.22 -6.19
C ILE A 54 2.28 2.66 -7.33
N TYR A 55 2.85 1.71 -8.06
CA TYR A 55 2.17 0.93 -9.08
C TYR A 55 2.07 -0.50 -8.56
N ILE A 56 0.86 -1.04 -8.48
CA ILE A 56 0.59 -2.44 -8.18
C ILE A 56 0.05 -3.04 -9.45
N ILE A 57 0.73 -4.03 -10.00
CA ILE A 57 0.38 -4.67 -11.27
C ILE A 57 0.25 -6.16 -11.01
N GLY A 58 -0.80 -6.79 -11.53
CA GLY A 58 -0.96 -8.23 -11.46
C GLY A 58 -1.66 -8.80 -12.68
N GLU A 59 -1.39 -10.08 -12.92
CA GLU A 59 -2.08 -10.86 -13.94
C GLU A 59 -3.36 -11.45 -13.33
N THR A 60 -4.49 -11.30 -14.03
CA THR A 60 -5.77 -11.90 -13.64
C THR A 60 -5.81 -13.37 -14.03
N GLN A 61 -6.80 -14.11 -13.52
CA GLN A 61 -7.05 -15.48 -13.94
C GLN A 61 -7.41 -15.63 -15.44
N SER A 62 -7.81 -14.52 -16.10
CA SER A 62 -8.06 -14.48 -17.55
C SER A 62 -6.80 -14.16 -18.39
N SER A 63 -5.63 -14.08 -17.75
CA SER A 63 -4.36 -13.65 -18.35
C SER A 63 -4.35 -12.20 -18.86
N ASP A 64 -5.22 -11.35 -18.31
CA ASP A 64 -5.16 -9.91 -18.53
C ASP A 64 -4.26 -9.25 -17.48
N TRP A 65 -3.54 -8.21 -17.88
CA TRP A 65 -2.73 -7.42 -16.97
C TRP A 65 -3.52 -6.21 -16.47
N VAL A 66 -3.71 -6.14 -15.16
CA VAL A 66 -4.46 -5.05 -14.52
C VAL A 66 -3.60 -4.45 -13.43
N GLY A 67 -3.77 -3.14 -13.18
CA GLY A 67 -3.00 -2.48 -12.14
C GLY A 67 -3.72 -1.30 -11.50
N MET A 68 -3.17 -0.90 -10.36
CA MET A 68 -3.56 0.28 -9.60
C MET A 68 -2.38 1.23 -9.50
N HIS A 69 -2.66 2.52 -9.65
CA HIS A 69 -1.71 3.60 -9.39
C HIS A 69 -2.16 4.38 -8.16
N ILE A 70 -1.29 4.44 -7.16
CA ILE A 70 -1.47 5.25 -5.96
C ILE A 70 -0.45 6.38 -6.04
N LYS A 71 -0.95 7.62 -6.00
CA LYS A 71 -0.13 8.82 -5.97
C LYS A 71 -0.34 9.53 -4.64
N SER A 72 0.76 9.85 -3.97
CA SER A 72 0.78 10.65 -2.75
C SER A 72 1.72 11.84 -2.94
N ILE A 73 1.28 13.01 -2.46
CA ILE A 73 2.12 14.19 -2.35
C ILE A 73 2.23 14.46 -0.85
N PHE A 74 3.45 14.49 -0.33
CA PHE A 74 3.72 14.82 1.06
C PHE A 74 4.52 16.12 1.12
N VAL A 75 4.17 16.98 2.07
CA VAL A 75 4.93 18.20 2.33
C VAL A 75 6.17 17.79 3.12
N TYR A 76 7.36 17.91 2.51
CA TYR A 76 8.61 17.78 3.25
C TYR A 76 8.68 18.95 4.24
N ASN A 77 8.60 18.66 5.54
CA ASN A 77 8.84 19.63 6.60
C ASN A 77 10.23 19.36 7.19
N PRO A 78 11.29 20.01 6.68
CA PRO A 78 12.67 19.81 7.15
C PRO A 78 12.86 20.14 8.63
#